data_AF-A0A6P6PE28-F1
#
_entry.id   AF-A0A6P6PE28-F1
#
_cell.length_a   1.000
_cell.length_b   1.000
_cell.length_c   1.000
_cell.angle_alpha   90.00
_cell.angle_beta   90.00
_cell.angle_gamma   90.00
#
_symmetry.space_group_name_H-M   'P 1'
#
loop_
_entity.id
_entity.type
_entity.pdbx_description
1 polymer ?
#
loop_
_entity_poly.entity_id
_entity_poly.type
_entity_poly.pdbx_seq_one_letter_code
_entity_poly.pdbx_strand_id
1 'polypeptide(L)'
;MAAVKQSCTQINEPRPAVGVLKDSSVPSPSSPQPCKRSDMAEEIKEFKNEIKELKEDLKYERRFRIKAERELREWKEMHAVVQELKGTVGEIKMCISKHKPGTLQTSSSQNICSQTQEPCSAQGSKQVVDYINLGEGVRIKRSQFDRINTQDFKKFTSELFLVTFGRETLATHSLNGRKAPNAETSKEALPAHTVSVLIDYIQKKFSVSSSDVKAVIRTKLNNEDKLFKKRNLPE
;
A
#
# COMPACT_ATOMS: atom_id res chain seq x y z
N MET A 1 -60.07 20.07 -52.86
CA MET A 1 -60.48 20.37 -54.25
C MET A 1 -60.64 21.88 -54.40
N ALA A 2 -60.74 22.37 -55.64
CA ALA A 2 -60.64 23.78 -56.06
C ALA A 2 -59.20 24.34 -56.00
N ALA A 3 -58.73 24.79 -57.16
CA ALA A 3 -57.46 25.44 -57.38
C ALA A 3 -57.71 26.73 -58.18
N VAL A 4 -56.85 27.73 -58.04
CA VAL A 4 -56.64 28.77 -59.07
C VAL A 4 -55.14 29.01 -59.21
N LYS A 5 -54.69 29.14 -60.47
CA LYS A 5 -53.30 29.36 -60.88
C LYS A 5 -53.09 30.82 -61.31
N GLN A 6 -51.82 31.25 -61.27
CA GLN A 6 -51.19 32.21 -62.20
C GLN A 6 -51.79 33.65 -62.26
N SER A 7 -51.00 34.72 -62.34
CA SER A 7 -50.05 34.92 -63.43
C SER A 7 -48.94 35.92 -63.13
N CYS A 8 -47.95 35.97 -64.02
CA CYS A 8 -46.77 36.83 -63.96
C CYS A 8 -46.93 38.03 -64.92
N THR A 9 -46.43 39.20 -64.53
CA THR A 9 -46.07 40.27 -65.48
C THR A 9 -44.87 41.05 -64.95
N GLN A 10 -43.74 40.99 -65.66
CA GLN A 10 -42.65 41.94 -65.52
C GLN A 10 -42.99 43.22 -66.29
N ILE A 11 -42.57 44.37 -65.77
CA ILE A 11 -42.39 45.61 -66.56
C ILE A 11 -41.05 46.21 -66.10
N ASN A 12 -40.25 46.71 -67.04
CA ASN A 12 -38.82 47.00 -66.84
C ASN A 12 -38.50 48.46 -67.18
N GLU A 13 -37.56 49.07 -66.44
CA GLU A 13 -36.90 50.37 -66.69
C GLU A 13 -37.82 51.64 -66.71
N PRO A 14 -37.30 52.89 -66.61
CA PRO A 14 -35.88 53.28 -66.62
C PRO A 14 -35.37 54.14 -65.44
N ARG A 15 -34.03 54.19 -65.32
CA ARG A 15 -33.29 55.19 -64.52
C ARG A 15 -32.79 56.32 -65.43
N PRO A 16 -32.73 57.59 -64.96
CA PRO A 16 -31.40 58.21 -64.88
C PRO A 16 -31.17 59.24 -63.74
N ALA A 17 -29.88 59.34 -63.39
CA ALA A 17 -29.08 60.53 -63.05
C ALA A 17 -29.47 61.45 -61.86
N VAL A 18 -28.73 61.40 -60.74
CA VAL A 18 -27.49 62.15 -60.38
C VAL A 18 -27.80 63.26 -59.38
N GLY A 19 -27.19 63.19 -58.20
CA GLY A 19 -27.26 64.20 -57.14
C GLY A 19 -26.19 63.90 -56.09
N VAL A 20 -25.05 64.58 -56.19
CA VAL A 20 -23.91 64.42 -55.26
C VAL A 20 -24.13 65.29 -54.03
N LEU A 21 -24.07 64.70 -52.84
CA LEU A 21 -23.71 65.38 -51.59
C LEU A 21 -23.05 64.38 -50.64
N LYS A 22 -22.07 64.84 -49.86
CA LYS A 22 -21.11 64.03 -49.12
C LYS A 22 -21.43 63.95 -47.61
N ASP A 23 -20.77 62.97 -46.98
CA ASP A 23 -20.40 62.89 -45.56
C ASP A 23 -21.52 62.72 -44.51
N SER A 24 -21.68 61.48 -44.04
CA SER A 24 -21.50 61.16 -42.62
C SER A 24 -21.40 59.64 -42.40
N SER A 25 -20.44 59.22 -41.58
CA SER A 25 -20.16 57.81 -41.32
C SER A 25 -21.19 57.19 -40.38
N VAL A 26 -21.76 56.05 -40.78
CA VAL A 26 -22.35 55.07 -39.85
C VAL A 26 -21.85 53.68 -40.25
N PRO A 27 -20.95 53.04 -39.48
CA PRO A 27 -20.51 51.68 -39.75
C PRO A 27 -21.64 50.69 -39.40
N SER A 28 -21.96 49.80 -40.33
CA SER A 28 -22.91 48.70 -40.07
C SER A 28 -22.38 47.75 -38.98
N PRO A 29 -23.24 47.15 -38.15
CA PRO A 29 -22.80 46.23 -37.12
C PRO A 29 -22.19 44.98 -37.74
N SER A 30 -20.94 44.68 -37.36
CA SER A 30 -20.19 43.51 -37.80
C SER A 30 -20.74 42.21 -37.19
N SER A 31 -20.44 41.10 -37.87
CA SER A 31 -20.82 39.73 -37.54
C SER A 31 -20.60 39.33 -36.07
N PRO A 32 -21.40 38.39 -35.52
CA PRO A 32 -21.24 37.91 -34.16
C PRO A 32 -19.88 37.24 -33.94
N GLN A 33 -19.11 37.70 -32.95
CA GLN A 33 -17.87 37.05 -32.52
C GLN A 33 -18.16 35.88 -31.55
N PRO A 34 -17.69 34.64 -31.82
CA PRO A 34 -17.99 33.47 -31.00
C PRO A 34 -16.78 33.01 -30.15
N CYS A 35 -16.16 33.87 -29.33
CA CYS A 35 -14.86 33.56 -28.68
C CYS A 35 -14.74 33.95 -27.18
N LYS A 36 -15.76 33.72 -26.34
CA LYS A 36 -15.64 33.86 -24.86
C LYS A 36 -16.34 32.78 -24.02
N ARG A 37 -17.16 31.91 -24.62
CA ARG A 37 -17.86 30.81 -23.90
C ARG A 37 -17.03 29.53 -23.80
N SER A 38 -16.06 29.32 -24.69
CA SER A 38 -15.13 28.19 -24.68
C SER A 38 -14.27 28.19 -23.42
N ASP A 39 -13.70 29.34 -23.11
CA ASP A 39 -12.59 29.45 -22.16
C ASP A 39 -13.11 29.27 -20.72
N MET A 40 -14.21 29.96 -20.39
CA MET A 40 -14.97 29.74 -19.16
C MET A 40 -15.45 28.28 -18.99
N ALA A 41 -15.72 27.56 -20.08
CA ALA A 41 -16.20 26.18 -20.01
C ALA A 41 -15.08 25.17 -19.74
N GLU A 42 -13.86 25.44 -20.23
CA GLU A 42 -12.66 24.69 -19.88
C GLU A 42 -12.21 24.99 -18.43
N GLU A 43 -12.25 26.25 -17.99
CA GLU A 43 -11.95 26.65 -16.60
C GLU A 43 -12.92 25.98 -15.60
N ILE A 44 -14.22 25.94 -15.90
CA ILE A 44 -15.23 25.19 -15.11
C ILE A 44 -14.96 23.67 -15.10
N LYS A 45 -14.36 23.13 -16.16
CA LYS A 45 -14.04 21.69 -16.28
C LYS A 45 -12.75 21.35 -15.51
N GLU A 46 -11.79 22.26 -15.48
CA GLU A 46 -10.59 22.21 -14.64
C GLU A 46 -10.95 22.21 -13.16
N PHE A 47 -11.70 23.22 -12.68
CA PHE A 47 -12.17 23.25 -11.29
C PHE A 47 -13.02 22.02 -10.89
N LYS A 48 -13.78 21.43 -11.81
CA LYS A 48 -14.51 20.17 -11.55
C LYS A 48 -13.58 18.98 -11.36
N ASN A 49 -12.44 18.93 -12.05
CA ASN A 49 -11.43 17.89 -11.86
C ASN A 49 -10.71 18.08 -10.52
N GLU A 50 -10.29 19.31 -10.19
CA GLU A 50 -9.64 19.65 -8.92
C GLU A 50 -10.55 19.33 -7.71
N ILE A 51 -11.84 19.71 -7.77
CA ILE A 51 -12.84 19.35 -6.75
C ILE A 51 -13.00 17.83 -6.60
N LYS A 52 -12.81 17.05 -7.67
CA LYS A 52 -12.90 15.59 -7.64
C LYS A 52 -11.65 14.96 -7.03
N GLU A 53 -10.47 15.52 -7.32
CA GLU A 53 -9.17 15.12 -6.77
C GLU A 53 -9.11 15.39 -5.26
N LEU A 54 -9.36 16.63 -4.84
CA LEU A 54 -9.44 17.03 -3.42
C LEU A 54 -10.43 16.17 -2.61
N LYS A 55 -11.51 15.68 -3.24
CA LYS A 55 -12.46 14.75 -2.60
C LYS A 55 -11.88 13.36 -2.38
N GLU A 56 -11.11 12.81 -3.33
CA GLU A 56 -10.47 11.50 -3.15
C GLU A 56 -9.28 11.57 -2.18
N ASP A 57 -8.55 12.70 -2.14
CA ASP A 57 -7.49 12.96 -1.16
C ASP A 57 -8.03 13.11 0.25
N LEU A 58 -9.06 13.94 0.47
CA LEU A 58 -9.73 14.05 1.77
C LEU A 58 -10.32 12.70 2.24
N LYS A 59 -10.72 11.85 1.29
CA LYS A 59 -11.19 10.48 1.57
C LYS A 59 -10.01 9.52 1.82
N TYR A 60 -8.83 9.74 1.24
CA TYR A 60 -7.59 9.03 1.57
C TYR A 60 -7.11 9.38 2.98
N GLU A 61 -7.03 10.68 3.29
CA GLU A 61 -6.59 11.20 4.57
C GLU A 61 -7.48 10.70 5.71
N ARG A 62 -8.80 10.68 5.51
CA ARG A 62 -9.74 10.05 6.45
C ARG A 62 -9.44 8.56 6.69
N ARG A 63 -9.12 7.78 5.65
CA ARG A 63 -8.76 6.36 5.79
C ARG A 63 -7.43 6.20 6.54
N PHE A 64 -6.45 7.05 6.26
CA PHE A 64 -5.15 7.04 6.92
C PHE A 64 -5.30 7.38 8.41
N ARG A 65 -6.03 8.45 8.74
CA ARG A 65 -6.31 8.86 10.13
C ARG A 65 -7.03 7.76 10.93
N ILE A 66 -8.09 7.16 10.38
CA ILE A 66 -8.81 6.04 11.03
C ILE A 66 -7.88 4.85 11.32
N LYS A 67 -6.92 4.58 10.42
CA LYS A 67 -5.94 3.51 10.62
C LYS A 67 -4.97 3.85 11.76
N ALA A 68 -4.41 5.06 11.77
CA ALA A 68 -3.50 5.52 12.82
C ALA A 68 -4.18 5.60 14.19
N GLU A 69 -5.43 6.08 14.26
CA GLU A 69 -6.24 6.11 15.49
C GLU A 69 -6.49 4.69 16.05
N ARG A 70 -6.67 3.68 15.18
CA ARG A 70 -6.79 2.28 15.58
C ARG A 70 -5.48 1.72 16.11
N GLU A 71 -4.38 1.89 15.37
CA GLU A 71 -3.06 1.40 15.79
C GLU A 71 -2.62 2.05 17.13
N LEU A 72 -2.95 3.33 17.35
CA LEU A 72 -2.73 4.00 18.63
C LEU A 72 -3.61 3.45 19.77
N ARG A 73 -4.86 3.04 19.48
CA ARG A 73 -5.75 2.40 20.46
C ARG A 73 -5.22 1.02 20.87
N GLU A 74 -4.89 0.18 19.89
CA GLU A 74 -4.28 -1.15 20.11
C GLU A 74 -3.00 -1.03 20.95
N TRP A 75 -2.16 -0.02 20.68
CA TRP A 75 -0.94 0.23 21.46
C TRP A 75 -1.21 0.68 22.90
N LYS A 76 -2.25 1.50 23.14
CA LYS A 76 -2.68 1.90 24.48
C LYS A 76 -3.23 0.74 25.29
N GLU A 77 -4.04 -0.13 24.67
CA GLU A 77 -4.56 -1.36 25.28
C GLU A 77 -3.43 -2.33 25.64
N MET A 78 -2.49 -2.56 24.72
CA MET A 78 -1.26 -3.34 25.00
C MET A 78 -0.43 -2.74 26.14
N HIS A 79 -0.27 -1.42 26.18
CA HIS A 79 0.47 -0.74 27.25
C HIS A 79 -0.22 -0.94 28.62
N ALA A 80 -1.55 -0.86 28.70
CA ALA A 80 -2.29 -1.12 29.93
C ALA A 80 -2.03 -2.54 30.47
N VAL A 81 -2.18 -3.57 29.62
CA VAL A 81 -1.89 -4.97 29.98
C VAL A 81 -0.45 -5.16 30.46
N VAL A 82 0.52 -4.46 29.85
CA VAL A 82 1.93 -4.50 30.30
C VAL A 82 2.13 -3.86 31.68
N GLN A 83 1.34 -2.84 32.05
CA GLN A 83 1.42 -2.25 33.40
C GLN A 83 0.75 -3.14 34.46
N GLU A 84 -0.37 -3.79 34.15
CA GLU A 84 -0.99 -4.81 35.02
C GLU A 84 -0.04 -6.00 35.27
N LEU A 85 0.62 -6.48 34.21
CA LEU A 85 1.62 -7.55 34.31
C LEU A 85 2.83 -7.14 35.17
N LYS A 86 3.27 -5.88 35.09
CA LYS A 86 4.33 -5.38 36.00
C LYS A 86 3.86 -5.33 37.46
N GLY A 87 2.59 -4.98 37.71
CA GLY A 87 2.00 -5.02 39.04
C GLY A 87 2.04 -6.42 39.65
N THR A 88 1.48 -7.39 38.95
CA THR A 88 1.45 -8.81 39.41
C THR A 88 2.86 -9.41 39.58
N VAL A 89 3.81 -9.09 38.70
CA VAL A 89 5.23 -9.47 38.89
C VAL A 89 5.84 -8.84 40.14
N GLY A 90 5.47 -7.59 40.46
CA GLY A 90 5.86 -6.92 41.71
C GLY A 90 5.31 -7.62 42.95
N GLU A 91 4.04 -8.01 42.93
CA GLU A 91 3.38 -8.76 44.02
C GLU A 91 4.03 -10.14 44.22
N ILE A 92 4.24 -10.90 43.15
CA ILE A 92 4.93 -12.21 43.19
C ILE A 92 6.33 -12.05 43.80
N LYS A 93 7.09 -11.04 43.37
CA LYS A 93 8.43 -10.75 43.92
C LYS A 93 8.37 -10.40 45.41
N MET A 94 7.36 -9.64 45.85
CA MET A 94 7.15 -9.34 47.26
C MET A 94 6.79 -10.57 48.10
N CYS A 95 5.98 -11.48 47.58
CA CYS A 95 5.65 -12.75 48.24
C CYS A 95 6.89 -13.65 48.38
N ILE A 96 7.69 -13.78 47.32
CA ILE A 96 8.97 -14.51 47.36
C ILE A 96 9.92 -13.89 48.39
N SER A 97 10.05 -12.56 48.41
CA SER A 97 10.96 -11.87 49.34
C SER A 97 10.56 -11.96 50.82
N LYS A 98 9.30 -12.35 51.13
CA LYS A 98 8.84 -12.65 52.50
C LYS A 98 9.23 -14.05 52.96
N HIS A 99 9.42 -15.00 52.02
CA HIS A 99 9.99 -16.31 52.30
C HIS A 99 11.52 -16.26 52.31
N LYS A 100 12.07 -15.96 53.50
CA LYS A 100 13.50 -16.21 53.77
C LYS A 100 13.76 -17.72 53.63
N PRO A 101 14.81 -18.17 52.91
CA PRO A 101 15.15 -19.59 52.84
C PRO A 101 15.69 -20.07 54.20
N GLY A 102 14.78 -20.47 55.08
CA GLY A 102 15.06 -21.03 56.39
C GLY A 102 15.18 -22.54 56.33
N THR A 103 16.40 -23.03 56.54
CA THR A 103 16.82 -24.39 56.92
C THR A 103 15.74 -25.48 56.95
N LEU A 104 15.77 -26.37 55.96
CA LEU A 104 15.44 -27.78 56.16
C LEU A 104 16.71 -28.61 55.94
N GLN A 105 17.01 -29.48 56.90
CA GLN A 105 18.10 -30.43 56.80
C GLN A 105 17.76 -31.46 55.72
N THR A 106 18.65 -31.65 54.75
CA THR A 106 18.62 -32.79 53.83
C THR A 106 19.93 -33.54 53.92
N SER A 107 19.88 -34.69 54.59
CA SER A 107 20.95 -35.67 54.62
C SER A 107 21.05 -36.40 53.27
N SER A 108 22.27 -36.49 52.72
CA SER A 108 22.74 -37.45 51.69
C SER A 108 21.78 -37.74 50.51
N SER A 109 22.12 -37.37 49.28
CA SER A 109 23.15 -38.10 48.52
C SER A 109 23.66 -37.33 47.29
N GLN A 110 24.66 -37.90 46.61
CA GLN A 110 25.65 -37.20 45.78
C GLN A 110 25.21 -36.83 44.34
N ASN A 111 26.05 -35.96 43.73
CA ASN A 111 26.43 -35.90 42.31
C ASN A 111 25.43 -35.20 41.34
N ILE A 112 25.75 -34.08 40.64
CA ILE A 112 26.84 -33.91 39.65
C ILE A 112 27.07 -32.42 39.25
N CYS A 113 28.31 -32.13 38.82
CA CYS A 113 28.83 -30.99 38.02
C CYS A 113 28.98 -29.57 38.61
N SER A 114 30.19 -29.04 38.44
CA SER A 114 30.69 -27.77 38.96
C SER A 114 30.46 -26.58 38.02
N GLN A 115 30.11 -25.44 38.63
CA GLN A 115 30.69 -24.09 38.43
C GLN A 115 31.22 -23.71 37.04
N THR A 116 30.81 -22.57 36.49
CA THR A 116 31.52 -21.29 36.74
C THR A 116 30.58 -20.07 36.83
N GLN A 117 30.93 -19.12 37.70
CA GLN A 117 30.27 -17.84 38.03
C GLN A 117 31.22 -16.67 37.67
N GLU A 118 30.88 -15.39 37.44
CA GLU A 118 29.70 -14.47 37.53
C GLU A 118 30.01 -13.27 36.57
N PRO A 119 29.38 -12.06 36.56
CA PRO A 119 28.20 -11.54 37.28
C PRO A 119 27.12 -10.83 36.42
N CYS A 120 26.08 -10.35 37.11
CA CYS A 120 24.99 -9.50 36.63
C CYS A 120 25.34 -8.32 35.70
N SER A 121 24.45 -8.07 34.73
CA SER A 121 24.08 -6.72 34.28
C SER A 121 22.61 -6.68 33.85
N ALA A 122 22.00 -5.49 33.96
CA ALA A 122 20.57 -5.35 34.18
C ALA A 122 19.70 -5.19 32.92
N GLN A 123 18.39 -5.32 33.16
CA GLN A 123 17.24 -4.87 32.34
C GLN A 123 16.80 -5.73 31.15
N GLY A 124 15.48 -5.71 30.92
CA GLY A 124 14.80 -6.35 29.78
C GLY A 124 14.00 -7.59 30.17
N SER A 125 12.69 -7.46 30.33
CA SER A 125 11.78 -8.60 30.35
C SER A 125 11.86 -9.32 29.00
N LYS A 126 12.49 -10.50 28.97
CA LYS A 126 12.57 -11.33 27.76
C LYS A 126 11.17 -11.84 27.41
N GLN A 127 10.46 -11.08 26.58
CA GLN A 127 9.36 -11.59 25.76
C GLN A 127 9.87 -12.85 25.06
N VAL A 128 9.31 -14.02 25.39
CA VAL A 128 9.64 -15.27 24.70
C VAL A 128 9.00 -15.17 23.31
N VAL A 129 9.79 -14.68 22.34
CA VAL A 129 9.32 -14.50 20.97
C VAL A 129 9.21 -15.88 20.34
N ASP A 130 7.99 -16.40 20.29
CA ASP A 130 7.68 -17.67 19.63
C ASP A 130 7.96 -17.57 18.11
N TYR A 131 8.78 -18.49 17.60
CA TYR A 131 9.09 -18.61 16.18
C TYR A 131 8.54 -19.91 15.60
N ILE A 132 8.07 -19.85 14.36
CA ILE A 132 7.70 -21.01 13.56
C ILE A 132 8.81 -21.27 12.54
N ASN A 133 9.29 -22.51 12.50
CA ASN A 133 10.24 -22.99 11.49
C ASN A 133 9.48 -23.32 10.21
N LEU A 134 9.85 -22.71 9.09
CA LEU A 134 9.32 -23.03 7.76
C LEU A 134 10.20 -24.04 7.01
N GLY A 135 11.46 -24.18 7.44
CA GLY A 135 12.44 -25.12 6.91
C GLY A 135 13.85 -24.67 7.28
N GLU A 136 14.83 -25.11 6.50
CA GLU A 136 16.27 -24.98 6.78
C GLU A 136 16.73 -23.54 7.06
N GLY A 137 16.83 -23.20 8.35
CA GLY A 137 17.20 -21.88 8.87
C GLY A 137 16.10 -20.81 8.81
N VAL A 138 15.04 -21.01 8.02
CA VAL A 138 13.99 -20.00 7.78
C VAL A 138 12.95 -20.02 8.90
N ARG A 139 12.92 -18.92 9.67
CA ARG A 139 12.03 -18.71 10.82
C ARG A 139 11.25 -17.40 10.69
N ILE A 140 9.99 -17.42 11.11
CA ILE A 140 9.13 -16.22 11.22
C ILE A 140 8.44 -16.21 12.59
N LYS A 141 8.07 -15.03 13.10
CA LYS A 141 7.39 -14.93 14.40
C LYS A 141 6.00 -15.54 14.29
N ARG A 142 5.55 -16.27 15.32
CA ARG A 142 4.21 -16.88 15.37
C ARG A 142 3.11 -15.85 15.08
N SER A 143 3.20 -14.68 15.71
CA SER A 143 2.27 -13.56 15.51
C SER A 143 2.24 -12.97 14.08
N GLN A 144 3.29 -13.17 13.28
CA GLN A 144 3.28 -12.84 11.85
C GLN A 144 2.64 -13.98 11.05
N PHE A 145 3.02 -15.23 11.33
CA PHE A 145 2.46 -16.41 10.67
C PHE A 145 0.94 -16.47 10.80
N ASP A 146 0.41 -16.30 12.00
CA ASP A 146 -1.04 -16.41 12.27
C ASP A 146 -1.84 -15.36 11.48
N ARG A 147 -1.29 -14.15 11.29
CA ARG A 147 -1.90 -13.07 10.49
C ARG A 147 -1.93 -13.39 8.99
N ILE A 148 -0.94 -14.13 8.49
CA ILE A 148 -0.83 -14.48 7.06
C ILE A 148 -1.44 -15.85 6.73
N ASN A 149 -1.78 -16.66 7.74
CA ASN A 149 -2.23 -18.04 7.61
C ASN A 149 -3.65 -18.15 7.04
N THR A 150 -3.78 -17.91 5.74
CA THR A 150 -5.01 -18.02 4.96
C THR A 150 -5.04 -19.29 4.10
N GLN A 151 -6.24 -19.73 3.72
CA GLN A 151 -6.47 -20.86 2.81
C GLN A 151 -6.25 -20.49 1.33
N ASP A 152 -6.21 -19.21 0.98
CA ASP A 152 -5.87 -18.76 -0.37
C ASP A 152 -4.35 -18.86 -0.60
N PHE A 153 -3.93 -19.81 -1.43
CA PHE A 153 -2.53 -20.02 -1.83
C PHE A 153 -1.83 -18.75 -2.35
N LYS A 154 -2.50 -17.94 -3.19
CA LYS A 154 -1.90 -16.76 -3.83
C LYS A 154 -1.69 -15.65 -2.80
N LYS A 155 -2.67 -15.45 -1.92
CA LYS A 155 -2.61 -14.50 -0.82
C LYS A 155 -1.58 -14.93 0.23
N PHE A 156 -1.59 -16.19 0.65
CA PHE A 156 -0.60 -16.76 1.57
C PHE A 156 0.82 -16.58 1.05
N THR A 157 1.08 -16.94 -0.21
CA THR A 157 2.40 -16.78 -0.85
C THR A 157 2.84 -15.30 -0.87
N SER A 158 1.91 -14.40 -1.23
CA SER A 158 2.19 -12.97 -1.32
C SER A 158 2.52 -12.33 0.03
N GLU A 159 1.79 -12.71 1.09
CA GLU A 159 2.01 -12.19 2.44
C GLU A 159 3.21 -12.87 3.13
N LEU A 160 3.47 -14.15 2.85
CA LEU A 160 4.66 -14.85 3.35
C LEU A 160 5.95 -14.19 2.84
N PHE A 161 6.04 -13.94 1.53
CA PHE A 161 7.19 -13.21 0.96
C PHE A 161 7.29 -11.78 1.52
N LEU A 162 6.17 -11.14 1.85
CA LEU A 162 6.14 -9.81 2.45
C LEU A 162 6.73 -9.80 3.88
N VAL A 163 6.40 -10.78 4.72
CA VAL A 163 6.96 -10.87 6.09
C VAL A 163 8.39 -11.39 6.13
N THR A 164 8.83 -12.18 5.13
CA THR A 164 10.21 -12.69 5.07
C THR A 164 11.21 -11.68 4.48
N PHE A 165 10.85 -10.95 3.41
CA PHE A 165 11.78 -10.07 2.70
C PHE A 165 11.49 -8.57 2.87
N GLY A 166 10.27 -8.19 3.26
CA GLY A 166 9.86 -6.78 3.34
C GLY A 166 9.51 -6.15 1.98
N ARG A 167 8.85 -4.99 2.02
CA ARG A 167 8.33 -4.31 0.81
C ARG A 167 9.42 -3.85 -0.16
N GLU A 168 10.50 -3.31 0.38
CA GLU A 168 11.60 -2.73 -0.38
C GLU A 168 12.33 -3.80 -1.19
N THR A 169 12.79 -4.86 -0.54
CA THR A 169 13.41 -6.02 -1.18
C THR A 169 12.53 -6.62 -2.28
N LEU A 170 11.22 -6.77 -2.05
CA LEU A 170 10.30 -7.27 -3.07
C LEU A 170 10.10 -6.33 -4.27
N ALA A 171 10.36 -5.03 -4.13
CA ALA A 171 10.31 -4.07 -5.22
C ALA A 171 11.62 -4.02 -6.01
N THR A 172 12.77 -4.04 -5.30
CA THR A 172 14.11 -3.88 -5.89
C THR A 172 14.70 -5.17 -6.45
N HIS A 173 14.32 -6.34 -5.93
CA HIS A 173 14.85 -7.63 -6.34
C HIS A 173 13.96 -8.34 -7.37
N SER A 174 14.50 -9.41 -7.94
CA SER A 174 13.84 -10.35 -8.85
C SER A 174 14.04 -11.79 -8.37
N LEU A 175 13.28 -12.74 -8.92
CA LEU A 175 13.37 -14.15 -8.53
C LEU A 175 14.70 -14.83 -8.93
N ASN A 176 15.39 -14.33 -9.96
CA ASN A 176 16.51 -15.02 -10.60
C ASN A 176 17.66 -14.10 -11.08
N GLY A 177 17.61 -12.79 -10.80
CA GLY A 177 18.62 -11.82 -11.26
C GLY A 177 18.63 -11.53 -12.77
N ARG A 178 17.70 -12.12 -13.54
CA ARG A 178 17.67 -11.98 -15.01
C ARG A 178 17.17 -10.60 -15.43
N LYS A 179 17.92 -9.96 -16.33
CA LYS A 179 17.47 -8.75 -17.04
C LYS A 179 16.17 -9.04 -17.79
N ALA A 180 15.14 -8.22 -17.57
CA ALA A 180 13.94 -8.25 -18.40
C ALA A 180 14.27 -7.63 -19.78
N PRO A 181 13.67 -8.10 -20.88
CA PRO A 181 14.05 -7.65 -22.23
C PRO A 181 13.91 -6.13 -22.44
N ASN A 182 13.03 -5.48 -21.69
CA ASN A 182 12.74 -4.04 -21.80
C ASN A 182 13.19 -3.24 -20.56
N ALA A 183 14.09 -3.76 -19.73
CA ALA A 183 14.61 -3.06 -18.55
C ALA A 183 16.03 -2.56 -18.80
N GLU A 184 16.34 -1.31 -18.45
CA GLU A 184 17.69 -0.74 -18.60
C GLU A 184 18.69 -1.44 -17.66
N THR A 185 18.29 -1.67 -16.41
CA THR A 185 19.08 -2.32 -15.35
C THR A 185 18.54 -3.70 -14.96
N SER A 186 19.44 -4.59 -14.56
CA SER A 186 19.10 -5.89 -13.97
C SER A 186 18.83 -5.71 -12.47
N LYS A 187 17.70 -6.23 -11.99
CA LYS A 187 17.43 -6.34 -10.55
C LYS A 187 18.26 -7.45 -9.93
N GLU A 188 18.71 -7.27 -8.70
CA GLU A 188 19.37 -8.32 -7.93
C GLU A 188 18.47 -9.56 -7.73
N ALA A 189 19.06 -10.70 -7.43
CA ALA A 189 18.32 -11.93 -7.17
C ALA A 189 17.95 -12.04 -5.68
N LEU A 190 16.72 -12.45 -5.36
CA LEU A 190 16.37 -12.84 -3.99
C LEU A 190 17.26 -14.01 -3.52
N PRO A 191 17.55 -14.12 -2.21
CA PRO A 191 18.34 -15.21 -1.64
C PRO A 191 17.81 -16.59 -2.03
N ALA A 192 18.51 -17.28 -2.93
CA ALA A 192 18.02 -18.48 -3.59
C ALA A 192 17.68 -19.61 -2.61
N HIS A 193 18.48 -19.78 -1.55
CA HIS A 193 18.24 -20.73 -0.47
C HIS A 193 16.89 -20.49 0.22
N THR A 194 16.69 -19.28 0.75
CA THR A 194 15.44 -18.88 1.43
C THR A 194 14.25 -19.03 0.50
N VAL A 195 14.38 -18.63 -0.77
CA VAL A 195 13.31 -18.77 -1.76
C VAL A 195 12.96 -20.24 -2.02
N SER A 196 13.96 -21.15 -2.10
CA SER A 196 13.70 -22.58 -2.28
C SER A 196 12.93 -23.16 -1.09
N VAL A 197 13.40 -22.89 0.13
CA VAL A 197 12.74 -23.36 1.38
C VAL A 197 11.29 -22.87 1.47
N LEU A 198 11.03 -21.61 1.12
CA LEU A 198 9.66 -21.07 1.10
C LEU A 198 8.78 -21.72 0.01
N ILE A 199 9.33 -21.97 -1.19
CA ILE A 199 8.60 -22.66 -2.26
C ILE A 199 8.24 -24.08 -1.80
N ASP A 200 9.19 -24.85 -1.28
CA ASP A 200 8.97 -26.22 -0.81
C ASP A 200 7.91 -26.28 0.30
N TYR A 201 7.93 -25.31 1.22
CA TYR A 201 6.91 -25.17 2.27
C TYR A 201 5.51 -24.90 1.69
N ILE A 202 5.39 -23.96 0.74
CA ILE A 202 4.12 -23.62 0.09
C ILE A 202 3.58 -24.81 -0.72
N GLN A 203 4.45 -25.50 -1.46
CA GLN A 203 4.08 -26.69 -2.23
C GLN A 203 3.52 -27.80 -1.33
N LYS A 204 4.19 -28.09 -0.20
CA LYS A 204 3.72 -29.09 0.78
C LYS A 204 2.41 -28.68 1.45
N LYS A 205 2.19 -27.38 1.68
CA LYS A 205 1.00 -26.88 2.36
C LYS A 205 -0.26 -26.85 1.48
N PHE A 206 -0.13 -26.52 0.19
CA PHE A 206 -1.26 -26.32 -0.72
C PHE A 206 -1.33 -27.37 -1.85
N SER A 207 -0.41 -28.33 -1.90
CA SER A 207 -0.30 -29.35 -2.96
C SER A 207 -0.19 -28.74 -4.38
N VAL A 208 0.53 -27.61 -4.51
CA VAL A 208 0.70 -26.86 -5.77
C VAL A 208 2.06 -27.14 -6.43
N SER A 209 2.17 -26.87 -7.74
CA SER A 209 3.43 -27.04 -8.47
C SER A 209 4.41 -25.89 -8.18
N SER A 210 5.72 -26.15 -8.23
CA SER A 210 6.74 -25.11 -8.03
C SER A 210 6.63 -23.99 -9.08
N SER A 211 6.12 -24.31 -10.27
CA SER A 211 5.86 -23.35 -11.36
C SER A 211 4.78 -22.34 -10.98
N ASP A 212 3.68 -22.79 -10.37
CA ASP A 212 2.59 -21.92 -9.92
C ASP A 212 3.05 -20.98 -8.80
N VAL A 213 3.78 -21.52 -7.81
CA VAL A 213 4.37 -20.72 -6.73
C VAL A 213 5.28 -19.64 -7.32
N LYS A 214 6.19 -20.01 -8.24
CA LYS A 214 7.08 -19.06 -8.94
C LYS A 214 6.33 -18.03 -9.78
N ALA A 215 5.19 -18.37 -10.39
CA ALA A 215 4.34 -17.43 -11.13
C ALA A 215 3.68 -16.39 -10.21
N VAL A 216 3.17 -16.82 -9.05
CA VAL A 216 2.64 -15.90 -8.02
C VAL A 216 3.74 -14.99 -7.47
N ILE A 217 4.92 -15.53 -7.15
CA ILE A 217 6.04 -14.72 -6.63
C ILE A 217 6.44 -13.63 -7.65
N ARG A 218 6.63 -13.97 -8.93
CA ARG A 218 6.93 -12.96 -9.98
C ARG A 218 5.86 -11.88 -10.08
N THR A 219 4.58 -12.26 -9.98
CA THR A 219 3.46 -11.31 -10.00
C THR A 219 3.51 -10.37 -8.78
N LYS A 220 3.81 -10.89 -7.59
CA LYS A 220 3.97 -10.10 -6.36
C LYS A 220 5.15 -9.12 -6.46
N LEU A 221 6.31 -9.56 -6.94
CA LEU A 221 7.49 -8.71 -7.15
C LEU A 221 7.19 -7.55 -8.12
N ASN A 222 6.55 -7.85 -9.26
CA ASN A 222 6.14 -6.84 -10.24
C ASN A 222 5.13 -5.83 -9.67
N ASN A 223 4.26 -6.27 -8.75
CA ASN A 223 3.28 -5.39 -8.10
C ASN A 223 3.93 -4.46 -7.06
N GLU A 224 4.83 -4.97 -6.20
CA GLU A 224 5.55 -4.11 -5.25
C GLU A 224 6.48 -3.12 -5.98
N ASP A 225 7.11 -3.50 -7.09
CA ASP A 225 7.89 -2.59 -7.94
C ASP A 225 7.06 -1.41 -8.48
N LYS A 226 5.89 -1.70 -9.08
CA LYS A 226 4.96 -0.67 -9.56
C LYS A 226 4.52 0.26 -8.43
N LEU A 227 4.23 -0.30 -7.25
CA LEU A 227 3.83 0.47 -6.06
C LEU A 227 5.00 1.25 -5.43
N PHE A 228 6.23 0.78 -5.55
CA PHE A 228 7.43 1.47 -5.07
C PHE A 228 7.74 2.66 -5.98
N LYS A 229 7.76 2.46 -7.30
CA LYS A 229 7.91 3.55 -8.29
C LYS A 229 6.83 4.61 -8.12
N LYS A 230 5.55 4.24 -8.04
CA LYS A 230 4.46 5.23 -7.82
C LYS A 230 4.61 6.06 -6.52
N ARG A 231 5.29 5.54 -5.49
CA ARG A 231 5.50 6.26 -4.22
C ARG A 231 6.78 7.09 -4.17
N ASN A 232 7.72 6.84 -5.07
CA ASN A 232 9.09 7.37 -5.01
C ASN A 232 9.50 8.14 -6.28
N LEU A 233 8.64 8.26 -7.29
CA LEU A 233 8.83 9.30 -8.30
C LEU A 233 8.50 10.66 -7.67
N PRO A 234 9.36 11.68 -7.82
CA PRO A 234 8.93 13.06 -7.64
C PRO A 234 7.88 13.41 -8.70
N GLU A 235 7.00 14.34 -8.34
CA GLU A 235 5.97 14.93 -9.19
C GLU A 235 6.58 15.84 -10.29
#